data_AF-A0A1C5PLC0-F1
#
_entry.id   AF-A0A1C5PLC0-F1
#
_cell.length_a   1.000
_cell.length_b   1.000
_cell.length_c   1.000
_cell.angle_alpha   90.00
_cell.angle_beta   90.00
_cell.angle_gamma   90.00
#
_symmetry.space_group_name_H-M   'P 1'
#
loop_
_entity.id
_entity.type
_entity.pdbx_description
1 polymer ?
#
loop_
_entity_poly.entity_id
_entity_poly.type
_entity_poly.pdbx_seq_one_letter_code
_entity_poly.pdbx_strand_id
1 'polypeptide(L)' 'MPGVTIGNNVVISGGSVVVKDIPDNVVAVENPAKVIKTLDAEKFRKEPSDLQE' A
#
# COMPACT_ATOMS: atom_id res chain seq x y z
N MET A 1 2.85 -18.63 -5.69
CA MET A 1 4.00 -18.11 -6.47
C MET A 1 5.18 -17.94 -5.54
N PRO A 2 6.10 -18.89 -5.51
CA PRO A 2 7.37 -18.71 -4.80
C PRO A 2 8.21 -17.66 -5.54
N GLY A 3 8.91 -16.80 -4.79
CA GLY A 3 9.88 -15.83 -5.33
C GLY A 3 9.36 -14.40 -5.54
N VAL A 4 8.16 -14.07 -5.06
CA VAL A 4 7.67 -12.68 -5.06
C VAL A 4 7.89 -12.04 -3.69
N THR A 5 8.41 -10.83 -3.68
CA THR A 5 8.66 -10.01 -2.47
C THR A 5 7.61 -8.92 -2.34
N ILE A 6 7.04 -8.78 -1.15
CA ILE A 6 6.21 -7.64 -0.77
C ILE A 6 7.04 -6.76 0.16
N GLY A 7 7.21 -5.50 -0.23
CA GLY A 7 7.93 -4.49 0.54
C GLY A 7 7.29 -4.13 1.87
N ASN A 8 7.94 -3.24 2.60
CA ASN A 8 7.46 -2.71 3.88
C ASN A 8 6.35 -1.68 3.68
N ASN A 9 5.42 -1.63 4.64
CA ASN A 9 4.32 -0.65 4.65
C ASN A 9 3.50 -0.67 3.33
N VAL A 10 3.14 -1.87 2.87
CA VAL A 10 2.33 -2.06 1.67
C VAL A 10 0.89 -2.37 2.05
N VAL A 11 -0.05 -1.75 1.35
CA VAL A 11 -1.49 -2.05 1.48
C VAL A 11 -1.97 -2.80 0.24
N ILE A 12 -2.56 -3.97 0.43
CA ILE A 12 -3.14 -4.81 -0.64
C ILE A 12 -4.67 -4.86 -0.46
N SER A 13 -5.44 -4.65 -1.53
CA SER A 13 -6.90 -4.80 -1.46
C SER A 13 -7.33 -6.27 -1.28
N GLY A 14 -8.44 -6.49 -0.58
CA GLY A 14 -9.06 -7.82 -0.52
C GLY A 14 -9.37 -8.39 -1.92
N GLY A 15 -9.09 -9.68 -2.12
CA GLY A 15 -9.31 -10.36 -3.41
C GLY A 15 -8.26 -10.10 -4.49
N SER A 16 -7.20 -9.35 -4.18
CA SER A 16 -6.07 -9.11 -5.08
C SER A 16 -5.14 -10.33 -5.17
N VAL A 17 -4.56 -10.58 -6.36
CA VAL A 17 -3.58 -11.66 -6.58
C VAL A 17 -2.24 -11.04 -6.97
N VAL A 18 -1.25 -11.18 -6.09
CA VAL A 18 0.08 -10.62 -6.30
C VAL A 18 0.92 -11.58 -7.14
N VAL A 19 1.28 -11.14 -8.35
CA VAL A 19 2.05 -11.93 -9.32
C VAL A 19 3.44 -11.37 -9.65
N LYS A 20 3.80 -10.23 -9.06
CA LYS A 20 5.09 -9.55 -9.22
C LYS A 20 5.48 -8.86 -7.92
N ASP A 21 6.76 -8.54 -7.77
CA ASP A 21 7.26 -7.81 -6.61
C ASP A 21 6.53 -6.48 -6.41
N ILE A 22 6.24 -6.16 -5.15
CA ILE A 22 5.58 -4.92 -4.76
C ILE A 22 6.58 -4.09 -3.92
N PRO A 23 6.90 -2.86 -4.33
CA PRO A 23 7.85 -2.00 -3.62
C PRO A 23 7.28 -1.50 -2.28
N ASP A 24 8.16 -0.95 -1.44
CA ASP A 24 7.79 -0.35 -0.16
C ASP A 24 6.84 0.85 -0.33
N ASN A 25 6.01 1.11 0.69
CA ASN A 25 5.17 2.30 0.80
C ASN A 25 4.22 2.50 -0.39
N VAL A 26 3.53 1.46 -0.84
CA VAL A 26 2.53 1.56 -1.91
C VAL A 26 1.21 0.90 -1.57
N VAL A 27 0.18 1.29 -2.32
CA VAL A 27 -1.11 0.63 -2.35
C VAL A 27 -1.23 -0.11 -3.69
N ALA A 28 -1.43 -1.43 -3.62
CA ALA A 28 -1.69 -2.25 -4.79
C ALA A 28 -3.07 -2.91 -4.73
N VAL A 29 -3.78 -2.90 -5.85
CA VAL A 29 -5.16 -3.39 -5.97
C VAL A 29 -5.37 -4.16 -7.27
N GLU A 30 -6.55 -4.73 -7.48
CA GLU A 30 -6.93 -5.57 -8.65
C GLU A 30 -6.37 -7.01 -8.65
N ASN A 31 -6.83 -7.81 -9.60
CA ASN A 31 -6.28 -9.12 -9.92
C ASN A 31 -5.97 -9.16 -11.43
N PRO A 32 -4.68 -9.21 -11.84
CA PRO A 32 -3.48 -9.21 -11.00
C PRO A 32 -3.23 -7.86 -10.30
N ALA A 33 -2.54 -7.88 -9.15
CA ALA A 33 -2.24 -6.70 -8.35
C ALA A 33 -1.42 -5.66 -9.13
N LYS A 34 -1.88 -4.40 -9.12
CA LYS A 34 -1.22 -3.23 -9.71
C LYS A 34 -1.07 -2.13 -8.68
N VAL A 35 0.11 -1.50 -8.66
CA VAL A 35 0.36 -0.31 -7.84
C VAL A 35 -0.45 0.86 -8.39
N ILE A 36 -1.34 1.42 -7.58
CA ILE A 36 -2.18 2.56 -7.96
C ILE A 36 -1.78 3.86 -7.27
N LYS A 37 -1.03 3.76 -6.17
CA LYS A 37 -0.67 4.91 -5.34
C LYS A 37 0.56 4.60 -4.50
N THR A 38 1.42 5.61 -4.32
CA THR A 38 2.48 5.60 -3.30
C THR A 38 1.95 6.22 -2.02
N LEU A 39 2.21 5.57 -0.89
CA LEU A 39 1.94 6.08 0.44
C LEU A 39 2.95 7.16 0.75
N ASP A 40 2.43 8.36 0.97
CA ASP A 40 3.17 9.51 1.48
C ASP A 40 2.73 9.69 2.93
N ALA A 41 3.66 9.49 3.86
CA ALA A 41 3.39 9.54 5.28
C ALA A 41 2.93 10.93 5.75
N GLU A 42 3.29 11.99 5.01
CA GLU A 42 2.93 13.36 5.39
C GLU A 42 1.53 13.73 4.94
N LYS A 43 1.01 13.12 3.86
CA LYS A 43 -0.32 13.43 3.32
C LYS A 43 -1.49 13.03 4.22
N PHE A 44 -1.27 12.11 5.15
CA PHE A 44 -2.34 11.56 6.01
C PHE A 44 -2.00 11.62 7.49
N ARG A 45 -0.91 12.31 7.86
CA ARG A 45 -0.61 12.62 9.25
C ARG A 45 -1.58 13.72 9.69
N LYS A 46 -2.58 13.34 10.48
CA LYS A 46 -3.36 14.32 11.24
C LYS A 46 -2.46 14.92 12.32
N GLU A 47 -2.42 16.23 12.41
CA GLU A 47 -1.78 16.85 13.56
C GLU A 47 -2.63 16.54 14.80
N PRO A 48 -2.01 16.39 15.99
CA PRO A 48 -2.75 16.15 17.22
C PRO A 48 -3.84 17.19 17.51
N SER A 49 -3.71 18.39 16.94
CA SER A 49 -4.72 19.45 16.95
C SER A 49 -5.97 19.11 16.13
N ASP A 50 -5.83 18.41 15.01
CA ASP A 50 -6.93 18.07 14.07
C ASP A 50 -7.80 16.92 14.60
N LEU A 51 -7.44 16.37 15.76
CA LEU A 51 -8.17 15.33 16.48
C LEU A 51 -8.94 15.89 17.68
N GLN A 52 -8.80 17.19 17.99
CA GLN A 52 -9.47 17.86 19.09
C GLN A 52 -10.79 18.56 18.67
N GLU A 53 -11.22 18.38 17.42
CA GLU A 53 -12.54 18.79 16.91
C GLU A 53 -13.63 17.74 17.17
#